data_AF-A0A380A477-F1
#
_entry.id   AF-A0A380A477-F1
#
_cell.length_a   1.000
_cell.length_b   1.000
_cell.length_c   1.000
_cell.angle_alpha   90.00
_cell.angle_beta   90.00
_cell.angle_gamma   90.00
#
_symmetry.space_group_name_H-M   'P 1'
#
loop_
_entity.id
_entity.type
_entity.pdbx_description
1 polymer ?
#
loop_
_entity_poly.entity_id
_entity_poly.type
_entity_poly.pdbx_seq_one_letter_code
_entity_poly.pdbx_strand_id
1 'polypeptide(L)'
;MTHSERFIGLHFFNPAPLMKLIEIIPAYFTAHATTERCRQLVAALGKHDVVCQATPGFIVNRMARPYYLEGFRLLEEHVARAAQIDRALKAGGRFRMGPLELTDFIGQDINYQVSRQIWQDMQYDPRYTPGHLQRSLVDAGLLGKKNGRSYFAAEETAPPVTAASNADVETLRVYGEHPFFTLLQQRAALQWPQLRVEQRPALPGLGSAVQINDAFTVSITDGRTASQLAEQTAADAFVVDVALNYADTTYLAAAHSRHASAANKALFLRLLHTAIPQVEFIKDSPALIVARVLSSLINESVIMVESGVCSREDIDVAAVAGVNYAGGIFDWLGKLGEKNVRTTLSNLAQLLHAARYAPHYTLLHAAQPALTTTP
;
A
#
# COMPACT_ATOMS: atom_id res chain seq x y z
N MET A 1 -28.96 29.80 -11.78
CA MET A 1 -27.81 30.47 -12.43
C MET A 1 -28.13 30.63 -13.91
N THR A 2 -27.97 31.81 -14.50
CA THR A 2 -28.39 32.11 -15.89
C THR A 2 -27.40 31.63 -16.96
N HIS A 3 -26.20 31.18 -16.57
CA HIS A 3 -25.13 30.73 -17.47
C HIS A 3 -24.30 29.58 -16.88
N SER A 4 -24.96 28.46 -16.57
CA SER A 4 -24.34 27.30 -15.94
C SER A 4 -23.26 26.65 -16.81
N GLU A 5 -23.29 26.84 -18.12
CA GLU A 5 -22.31 26.33 -19.08
C GLU A 5 -20.88 26.87 -18.90
N ARG A 6 -20.77 28.01 -18.21
CA ARG A 6 -19.51 28.70 -17.92
C ARG A 6 -18.98 28.45 -16.50
N PHE A 7 -19.73 27.70 -15.68
CA PHE A 7 -19.34 27.38 -14.32
C PHE A 7 -18.48 26.11 -14.30
N ILE A 8 -17.31 26.15 -13.65
CA ILE A 8 -16.37 25.01 -13.59
C ILE A 8 -15.50 25.13 -12.33
N GLY A 9 -15.11 23.99 -11.74
CA GLY A 9 -14.15 23.94 -10.64
C GLY A 9 -12.70 23.88 -11.12
N LEU A 10 -11.83 24.66 -10.50
CA LEU A 10 -10.37 24.52 -10.60
C LEU A 10 -9.80 24.35 -9.20
N HIS A 11 -9.41 23.13 -8.85
CA HIS A 11 -8.90 22.82 -7.52
C HIS A 11 -7.37 22.82 -7.50
N PHE A 12 -6.80 23.81 -6.80
CA PHE A 12 -5.37 23.95 -6.55
C PHE A 12 -4.97 23.25 -5.25
N PHE A 13 -3.74 22.75 -5.19
CA PHE A 13 -3.17 22.11 -4.00
C PHE A 13 -2.25 23.07 -3.25
N ASN A 14 -2.26 23.03 -1.91
CA ASN A 14 -1.47 23.92 -1.08
C ASN A 14 -0.01 23.43 -0.93
N PRO A 15 1.01 24.31 -1.10
CA PRO A 15 0.95 25.69 -1.60
C PRO A 15 0.78 25.76 -3.12
N ALA A 16 -0.19 26.54 -3.59
CA ALA A 16 -0.57 26.63 -5.01
C ALA A 16 0.58 26.98 -5.97
N PRO A 17 1.57 27.83 -5.62
CA PRO A 17 2.71 28.10 -6.48
C PRO A 17 3.64 26.88 -6.67
N LEU A 18 3.77 26.03 -5.65
CA LEU A 18 4.70 24.90 -5.64
C LEU A 18 4.09 23.61 -6.19
N MET A 19 2.80 23.38 -5.89
CA MET A 19 2.13 22.16 -6.30
C MET A 19 1.86 22.17 -7.81
N LYS A 20 2.14 21.03 -8.45
CA LYS A 20 2.19 20.92 -9.91
C LYS A 20 0.85 20.54 -10.54
N LEU A 21 -0.12 20.11 -9.74
CA LEU A 21 -1.42 19.61 -10.21
C LEU A 21 -2.52 20.66 -10.03
N ILE A 22 -3.47 20.69 -10.98
CA ILE A 22 -4.80 21.31 -10.82
C ILE A 22 -5.85 20.29 -11.28
N GLU A 23 -6.85 20.02 -10.46
CA GLU A 23 -8.02 19.23 -10.90
C GLU A 23 -9.05 20.16 -11.53
N ILE A 24 -9.47 19.82 -12.76
CA ILE A 24 -10.54 20.49 -13.49
C ILE A 24 -11.82 19.69 -13.27
N ILE A 25 -12.85 20.33 -12.74
CA ILE A 25 -14.11 19.68 -12.33
C ILE A 25 -15.29 20.30 -13.08
N PRO A 26 -15.64 19.77 -14.28
CA PRO A 26 -16.88 20.12 -14.95
C PRO A 26 -18.09 19.74 -14.09
N ALA A 27 -19.01 20.69 -13.90
CA ALA A 27 -20.34 20.41 -13.38
C ALA A 27 -21.23 19.83 -14.50
N TYR A 28 -22.44 19.39 -14.14
CA TYR A 28 -23.36 18.72 -15.07
C TYR A 28 -23.65 19.52 -16.36
N PHE A 29 -23.76 20.84 -16.26
CA PHE A 29 -24.06 21.71 -17.40
C PHE A 29 -22.82 22.38 -18.01
N THR A 30 -21.61 22.14 -17.49
CA THR A 30 -20.39 22.79 -17.98
C THR A 30 -20.15 22.41 -19.44
N ALA A 31 -20.00 23.42 -20.31
CA ALA A 31 -19.71 23.15 -21.72
C ALA A 31 -18.30 22.58 -21.89
N HIS A 32 -18.14 21.64 -22.84
CA HIS A 32 -16.83 21.10 -23.22
C HIS A 32 -15.82 22.21 -23.57
N ALA A 33 -16.27 23.25 -24.28
CA ALA A 33 -15.43 24.41 -24.60
C ALA A 33 -14.91 25.15 -23.36
N THR A 34 -15.66 25.16 -22.26
CA THR A 34 -15.22 25.74 -20.98
C THR A 34 -14.10 24.89 -20.38
N THR A 35 -14.25 23.56 -20.37
CA THR A 35 -13.22 22.62 -19.92
C THR A 35 -11.92 22.79 -20.70
N GLU A 36 -11.97 22.82 -22.03
CA GLU A 36 -10.78 22.98 -22.88
C GLU A 36 -10.05 24.31 -22.66
N ARG A 37 -10.79 25.41 -22.46
CA ARG A 37 -10.19 26.70 -22.11
C ARG A 37 -9.49 26.65 -20.75
N CYS A 38 -10.05 25.92 -19.80
CA CYS A 38 -9.39 25.68 -18.51
C CYS A 38 -8.13 24.83 -18.65
N ARG A 39 -8.12 23.78 -19.50
CA ARG A 39 -6.89 23.01 -19.79
C ARG A 39 -5.79 23.90 -20.35
N GLN A 40 -6.13 24.76 -21.32
CA GLN A 40 -5.20 25.74 -21.89
C GLN A 40 -4.65 26.71 -20.84
N LEU A 41 -5.49 27.16 -19.90
CA LEU A 41 -5.06 27.99 -18.77
C LEU A 41 -4.09 27.24 -17.86
N VAL A 42 -4.39 25.99 -17.47
CA VAL A 42 -3.51 25.20 -16.60
C VAL A 42 -2.16 24.94 -17.26
N ALA A 43 -2.15 24.64 -18.56
CA ALA A 43 -0.93 24.49 -19.35
C ALA A 43 -0.11 25.81 -19.40
N ALA A 44 -0.77 26.96 -19.59
CA ALA A 44 -0.12 28.27 -19.57
C ALA A 44 0.49 28.62 -18.20
N LEU A 45 -0.04 28.04 -17.11
CA LEU A 45 0.53 28.16 -15.76
C LEU A 45 1.71 27.20 -15.52
N GLY A 46 2.09 26.36 -16.49
CA GLY A 46 3.15 25.36 -16.35
C GLY A 46 2.80 24.23 -15.38
N LYS A 47 1.51 23.91 -15.25
CA LYS A 47 0.98 22.89 -14.34
C LYS A 47 0.37 21.73 -15.14
N HIS A 48 0.23 20.59 -14.48
CA HIS A 48 -0.49 19.43 -14.99
C HIS A 48 -1.98 19.55 -14.65
N ASP A 49 -2.84 19.38 -15.64
CA ASP A 49 -4.27 19.23 -15.46
C ASP A 49 -4.69 17.75 -15.43
N VAL A 50 -5.74 17.47 -14.69
CA VAL A 50 -6.52 16.23 -14.74
C VAL A 50 -8.00 16.59 -14.74
N VAL A 51 -8.84 15.82 -15.41
CA VAL A 51 -10.28 16.11 -15.50
C VAL A 51 -11.05 15.05 -14.73
N CYS A 52 -11.95 15.49 -13.85
CA CYS A 52 -12.78 14.55 -13.09
C CYS A 52 -14.22 14.98 -12.95
N GLN A 53 -15.08 13.99 -12.75
CA GLN A 53 -16.46 14.20 -12.33
C GLN A 53 -16.51 14.87 -10.96
N ALA A 54 -17.54 15.68 -10.73
CA ALA A 54 -17.84 16.33 -9.46
C ALA A 54 -18.32 15.33 -8.40
N THR A 55 -17.44 14.41 -7.99
CA THR A 55 -17.68 13.41 -6.94
C THR A 55 -16.94 13.77 -5.65
N PRO A 56 -17.36 13.25 -4.48
CA PRO A 56 -16.74 13.58 -3.21
C PRO A 56 -15.24 13.33 -3.20
N GLY A 57 -14.46 14.38 -2.90
CA GLY A 57 -12.99 14.30 -2.85
C GLY A 57 -12.28 14.29 -4.20
N PHE A 58 -12.99 14.50 -5.32
CA PHE A 58 -12.42 14.58 -6.68
C PHE A 58 -11.50 13.38 -6.98
N ILE A 59 -10.27 13.60 -7.45
CA ILE A 59 -9.29 12.54 -7.65
C ILE A 59 -8.44 12.37 -6.40
N VAL A 60 -7.59 13.34 -6.08
CA VAL A 60 -6.49 13.21 -5.13
C VAL A 60 -6.99 12.92 -3.72
N ASN A 61 -7.98 13.66 -3.24
CA ASN A 61 -8.43 13.50 -1.85
C ASN A 61 -9.07 12.14 -1.64
N ARG A 62 -9.85 11.67 -2.64
CA ARG A 62 -10.49 10.36 -2.63
C ARG A 62 -9.48 9.22 -2.76
N MET A 63 -8.66 9.24 -3.81
CA MET A 63 -7.60 8.26 -4.07
C MET A 63 -6.66 8.10 -2.89
N ALA A 64 -6.29 9.18 -2.20
CA ALA A 64 -5.36 9.11 -1.08
C ALA A 64 -5.99 8.62 0.23
N ARG A 65 -7.32 8.49 0.35
CA ARG A 65 -7.98 8.08 1.61
C ARG A 65 -7.47 6.76 2.17
N PRO A 66 -7.35 5.67 1.39
CA PRO A 66 -6.85 4.40 1.90
C PRO A 66 -5.47 4.51 2.55
N TYR A 67 -4.59 5.39 2.08
CA TYR A 67 -3.26 5.60 2.67
C TYR A 67 -3.33 5.99 4.15
N TYR A 68 -4.16 6.97 4.48
CA TYR A 68 -4.32 7.45 5.85
C TYR A 68 -5.12 6.47 6.68
N LEU A 69 -6.25 5.99 6.13
CA LEU A 69 -7.19 5.15 6.86
C LEU A 69 -6.56 3.81 7.24
N GLU A 70 -5.83 3.17 6.34
CA GLU A 70 -5.11 1.94 6.66
C GLU A 70 -3.97 2.17 7.65
N GLY A 71 -3.25 3.31 7.56
CA GLY A 71 -2.23 3.67 8.55
C GLY A 71 -2.78 3.73 9.97
N PHE A 72 -3.95 4.36 10.16
CA PHE A 72 -4.62 4.40 11.47
C PHE A 72 -5.19 3.04 11.89
N ARG A 73 -5.81 2.27 10.97
CA ARG A 73 -6.35 0.92 11.28
C ARG A 73 -5.25 -0.02 11.75
N LEU A 74 -4.11 -0.05 11.05
CA LEU A 74 -2.94 -0.85 11.43
C LEU A 74 -2.45 -0.51 12.84
N LEU A 75 -2.49 0.78 13.21
CA LEU A 75 -2.09 1.23 14.54
C LEU A 75 -3.13 0.86 15.62
N GLU A 76 -4.42 1.03 15.33
CA GLU A 76 -5.55 0.66 16.21
C GLU A 76 -5.62 -0.85 16.46
N GLU A 77 -5.32 -1.66 15.44
CA GLU A 77 -5.26 -3.12 15.52
C GLU A 77 -3.97 -3.64 16.20
N HIS A 78 -3.08 -2.72 16.61
CA HIS A 78 -1.76 -3.00 17.16
C HIS A 78 -0.93 -3.93 16.27
N VAL A 79 -1.04 -3.75 14.94
CA VAL A 79 -0.27 -4.55 13.98
C VAL A 79 1.21 -4.23 14.09
N ALA A 80 1.53 -2.94 14.18
CA ALA A 80 2.89 -2.45 14.32
C ALA A 80 2.90 -1.08 15.01
N ARG A 81 4.06 -0.66 15.50
CA ARG A 81 4.26 0.71 16.02
C ARG A 81 4.17 1.72 14.89
N ALA A 82 3.82 2.96 15.20
CA ALA A 82 3.71 4.04 14.22
C ALA A 82 4.97 4.18 13.35
N ALA A 83 6.16 4.17 13.97
CA ALA A 83 7.44 4.26 13.28
C ALA A 83 7.69 3.09 12.31
N GLN A 84 7.23 1.88 12.64
CA GLN A 84 7.36 0.70 11.77
C GLN A 84 6.43 0.81 10.56
N ILE A 85 5.18 1.28 10.76
CA ILE A 85 4.21 1.53 9.69
C ILE A 85 4.78 2.55 8.70
N ASP A 86 5.23 3.70 9.21
CA ASP A 86 5.77 4.76 8.37
C ASP A 86 7.04 4.32 7.64
N ARG A 87 7.94 3.57 8.32
CA ARG A 87 9.17 3.06 7.69
C ARG A 87 8.88 2.02 6.61
N ALA A 88 7.94 1.10 6.84
CA ALA A 88 7.52 0.10 5.87
C ALA A 88 6.99 0.77 4.59
N LEU A 89 6.12 1.77 4.73
CA LEU A 89 5.53 2.47 3.60
C LEU A 89 6.56 3.34 2.87
N LYS A 90 7.50 3.98 3.58
CA LYS A 90 8.59 4.70 2.93
C LYS A 90 9.54 3.79 2.15
N ALA A 91 10.00 2.70 2.76
CA ALA A 91 11.01 1.83 2.16
C ALA A 91 10.44 0.84 1.12
N GLY A 92 9.36 0.15 1.46
CA GLY A 92 8.71 -0.85 0.61
C GLY A 92 7.72 -0.22 -0.38
N GLY A 93 6.88 0.69 0.12
CA GLY A 93 5.87 1.40 -0.68
C GLY A 93 6.39 2.62 -1.45
N ARG A 94 7.65 3.02 -1.25
CA ARG A 94 8.29 4.18 -1.92
C ARG A 94 7.55 5.52 -1.70
N PHE A 95 6.77 5.63 -0.62
CA PHE A 95 6.17 6.91 -0.25
C PHE A 95 7.25 7.87 0.29
N ARG A 96 7.12 9.16 -0.01
CA ARG A 96 8.05 10.18 0.51
C ARG A 96 7.98 10.33 2.04
N MET A 97 6.79 10.17 2.59
CA MET A 97 6.49 10.33 4.02
C MET A 97 5.44 9.28 4.41
N GLY A 98 5.62 8.62 5.55
CA GLY A 98 4.65 7.64 6.06
C GLY A 98 3.30 8.29 6.39
N PRO A 99 2.18 7.53 6.41
CA PRO A 99 0.85 8.11 6.59
C PRO A 99 0.69 8.80 7.95
N LEU A 100 1.28 8.26 9.02
CA LEU A 100 1.13 8.79 10.36
C LEU A 100 1.97 10.07 10.51
N GLU A 101 3.25 10.01 10.11
CA GLU A 101 4.12 11.19 9.96
C GLU A 101 3.48 12.29 9.11
N LEU A 102 2.83 11.93 8.00
CA LEU A 102 2.18 12.87 7.10
C LEU A 102 0.95 13.54 7.72
N THR A 103 0.10 12.78 8.41
CA THR A 103 -1.03 13.38 9.14
C THR A 103 -0.58 14.30 10.27
N ASP A 104 0.54 13.98 10.91
CA ASP A 104 1.13 14.81 11.96
C ASP A 104 1.73 16.11 11.40
N PHE A 105 2.25 16.07 10.18
CA PHE A 105 2.73 17.25 9.45
C PHE A 105 1.58 18.13 8.95
N ILE A 106 0.55 17.54 8.35
CA ILE A 106 -0.63 18.25 7.83
C ILE A 106 -1.43 18.88 8.98
N GLY A 107 -1.58 18.15 10.08
CA GLY A 107 -2.51 18.47 11.16
C GLY A 107 -3.61 17.42 11.26
N GLN A 108 -3.76 16.82 12.44
CA GLN A 108 -4.74 15.75 12.65
C GLN A 108 -6.18 16.20 12.41
N ASP A 109 -6.53 17.40 12.86
CA ASP A 109 -7.83 18.04 12.65
C ASP A 109 -8.16 18.24 11.16
N ILE A 110 -7.19 18.71 10.38
CA ILE A 110 -7.38 18.95 8.94
C ILE A 110 -7.59 17.62 8.22
N ASN A 111 -6.70 16.65 8.44
CA ASN A 111 -6.80 15.35 7.79
C ASN A 111 -8.08 14.61 8.19
N TYR A 112 -8.41 14.63 9.49
CA TYR A 112 -9.63 14.02 10.03
C TYR A 112 -10.90 14.68 9.48
N GLN A 113 -10.95 16.01 9.39
CA GLN A 113 -12.09 16.73 8.84
C GLN A 113 -12.35 16.35 7.38
N VAL A 114 -11.31 16.28 6.54
CA VAL A 114 -11.43 15.84 5.14
C VAL A 114 -11.90 14.39 5.06
N SER A 115 -11.33 13.48 5.87
CA SER A 115 -11.78 12.08 5.91
C SER A 115 -13.24 11.96 6.32
N ARG A 116 -13.68 12.72 7.33
CA ARG A 116 -15.08 12.74 7.79
C ARG A 116 -16.03 13.27 6.73
N GLN A 117 -15.65 14.35 6.04
CA GLN A 117 -16.47 14.94 4.98
C GLN A 117 -16.66 13.95 3.83
N ILE A 118 -15.58 13.33 3.34
CA ILE A 118 -15.67 12.32 2.29
C ILE A 118 -16.53 11.14 2.74
N TRP A 119 -16.37 10.67 3.99
CA TRP A 119 -17.20 9.59 4.51
C TRP A 119 -18.70 9.95 4.53
N GLN A 120 -19.04 11.16 4.95
CA GLN A 120 -20.42 11.65 4.95
C GLN A 120 -20.99 11.79 3.53
N ASP A 121 -20.22 12.37 2.62
CA ASP A 121 -20.64 12.60 1.23
C ASP A 121 -20.75 11.29 0.44
N MET A 122 -19.98 10.28 0.83
CA MET A 122 -20.09 8.90 0.33
C MET A 122 -21.17 8.09 1.07
N GLN A 123 -22.13 8.77 1.70
CA GLN A 123 -23.27 8.17 2.41
C GLN A 123 -22.85 7.15 3.48
N TYR A 124 -21.78 7.47 4.19
CA TYR A 124 -21.22 6.65 5.26
C TYR A 124 -20.69 5.28 4.82
N ASP A 125 -20.30 5.12 3.54
CA ASP A 125 -19.68 3.88 3.05
C ASP A 125 -18.50 3.45 3.96
N PRO A 126 -18.51 2.21 4.48
CA PRO A 126 -17.51 1.73 5.42
C PRO A 126 -16.06 1.81 4.94
N ARG A 127 -15.80 1.91 3.62
CA ARG A 127 -14.43 2.06 3.09
C ARG A 127 -13.76 3.35 3.60
N TYR A 128 -14.55 4.42 3.70
CA TYR A 128 -14.05 5.74 4.07
C TYR A 128 -14.16 6.06 5.56
N THR A 129 -14.60 5.11 6.40
CA THR A 129 -14.76 5.34 7.84
C THR A 129 -13.46 5.82 8.48
N PRO A 130 -13.42 7.05 9.05
CA PRO A 130 -12.27 7.58 9.77
C PRO A 130 -11.94 6.75 11.01
N GLY A 131 -10.64 6.68 11.35
CA GLY A 131 -10.18 5.97 12.55
C GLY A 131 -10.64 6.63 13.86
N HIS A 132 -10.94 5.80 14.86
CA HIS A 132 -11.31 6.26 16.20
C HIS A 132 -10.14 6.95 16.92
N LEU A 133 -8.93 6.42 16.77
CA LEU A 133 -7.72 6.99 17.32
C LEU A 133 -7.51 8.41 16.81
N GLN A 134 -7.62 8.63 15.49
CA GLN A 134 -7.43 9.96 14.91
C GLN A 134 -8.42 10.98 15.51
N ARG A 135 -9.70 10.58 15.69
CA ARG A 135 -10.68 11.41 16.38
C ARG A 135 -10.23 11.76 17.80
N SER A 136 -9.79 10.76 18.58
CA SER A 136 -9.30 10.97 19.94
C SER A 136 -8.09 11.92 19.99
N LEU A 137 -7.19 11.87 19.01
CA LEU A 137 -6.07 12.81 18.91
C LEU A 137 -6.56 14.25 18.71
N VAL A 138 -7.55 14.44 17.83
CA VAL A 138 -8.17 15.76 17.59
C VAL A 138 -8.85 16.27 18.85
N ASP A 139 -9.68 15.44 19.49
CA ASP A 139 -10.41 15.79 20.71
C ASP A 139 -9.46 16.15 21.88
N ALA A 140 -8.27 15.51 21.93
CA ALA A 140 -7.22 15.79 22.92
C ALA A 140 -6.30 16.99 22.57
N GLY A 141 -6.49 17.61 21.40
CA GLY A 141 -5.65 18.70 20.91
C GLY A 141 -4.22 18.28 20.51
N LEU A 142 -4.01 16.99 20.24
CA LEU A 142 -2.76 16.43 19.73
C LEU A 142 -2.75 16.56 18.20
N LEU A 143 -2.58 17.79 17.71
CA LEU A 143 -2.76 18.12 16.29
C LEU A 143 -1.47 17.94 15.47
N GLY A 144 -0.37 17.53 16.10
CA GLY A 144 0.90 17.26 15.43
C GLY A 144 1.86 18.43 15.39
N LYS A 145 2.78 18.43 14.42
CA LYS A 145 3.90 19.39 14.34
C LYS A 145 3.44 20.84 14.30
N LYS A 146 2.27 21.12 13.70
CA LYS A 146 1.74 22.48 13.57
C LYS A 146 1.43 23.16 14.91
N ASN A 147 1.15 22.39 15.97
CA ASN A 147 0.91 22.92 17.31
C ASN A 147 1.90 22.38 18.35
N GLY A 148 2.99 21.75 17.90
CA GLY A 148 4.03 21.18 18.75
C GLY A 148 3.59 19.98 19.60
N ARG A 149 2.38 19.43 19.40
CA ARG A 149 1.82 18.33 20.19
C ARG A 149 1.56 17.13 19.31
N SER A 150 2.63 16.38 19.04
CA SER A 150 2.56 15.11 18.32
C SER A 150 2.26 13.94 19.24
N TYR A 151 1.38 13.04 18.81
CA TYR A 151 1.20 11.72 19.43
C TYR A 151 2.34 10.77 19.06
N PHE A 152 2.91 10.96 17.87
CA PHE A 152 4.00 10.16 17.35
C PHE A 152 5.32 10.79 17.81
N ALA A 153 5.60 10.71 19.11
CA ALA A 153 6.93 11.06 19.62
C ALA A 153 7.98 10.20 18.90
N ALA A 154 9.15 10.79 18.62
CA ALA A 154 10.25 10.08 17.98
C ALA A 154 10.73 8.96 18.90
N GLU A 155 10.33 7.72 18.63
CA GLU A 155 11.03 6.58 19.20
C GLU A 155 12.42 6.49 18.59
N GLU A 156 13.42 6.31 19.46
CA GLU A 156 14.74 5.85 19.08
C GLU A 156 14.62 4.63 18.16
N THR A 157 15.41 4.62 17.09
CA THR A 157 15.59 3.44 16.26
C THR A 157 15.96 2.29 17.17
N ALA A 158 15.01 1.39 17.42
CA ALA A 158 15.32 0.11 18.04
C ALA A 158 16.46 -0.50 17.21
N PRO A 159 17.58 -0.90 17.84
CA PRO A 159 18.68 -1.50 17.13
C PRO A 159 18.15 -2.68 16.30
N PRO A 160 18.68 -2.92 15.10
CA PRO A 160 18.25 -4.05 14.28
C PRO A 160 18.27 -5.30 15.16
N VAL A 161 17.17 -6.06 15.16
CA VAL A 161 17.10 -7.32 15.88
C VAL A 161 18.05 -8.29 15.18
N THR A 162 19.31 -8.25 15.56
CA THR A 162 20.33 -9.22 15.16
C THR A 162 20.16 -10.41 16.08
N ALA A 163 19.33 -11.35 15.67
CA ALA A 163 19.33 -12.63 16.33
C ALA A 163 20.67 -13.32 16.00
N ALA A 164 21.52 -13.48 17.01
CA ALA A 164 22.76 -14.23 16.91
C ALA A 164 22.43 -15.72 16.72
N SER A 165 22.22 -16.13 15.46
CA SER A 165 22.17 -17.54 15.07
C SER A 165 23.50 -17.96 14.48
N ASN A 166 24.05 -19.06 14.98
CA ASN A 166 25.19 -19.74 14.35
C ASN A 166 24.73 -20.85 13.39
N ALA A 167 23.41 -21.10 13.26
CA ALA A 167 22.89 -22.14 12.37
C ALA A 167 23.03 -21.69 10.91
N ASP A 168 23.56 -22.58 10.06
CA ASP A 168 23.75 -22.29 8.64
C ASP A 168 22.53 -22.62 7.79
N VAL A 169 22.45 -21.96 6.64
CA VAL A 169 21.46 -22.27 5.60
C VAL A 169 22.10 -23.29 4.67
N GLU A 170 21.70 -24.55 4.80
CA GLU A 170 22.23 -25.68 4.04
C GLU A 170 21.43 -25.93 2.77
N THR A 171 20.11 -25.77 2.84
CA THR A 171 19.20 -25.96 1.71
C THR A 171 18.21 -24.81 1.56
N LEU A 172 18.05 -24.33 0.32
CA LEU A 172 16.97 -23.46 -0.10
C LEU A 172 16.18 -24.15 -1.19
N ARG A 173 14.92 -24.52 -0.93
CA ARG A 173 13.99 -24.96 -1.97
C ARG A 173 13.10 -23.79 -2.38
N VAL A 174 13.31 -23.28 -3.58
CA VAL A 174 12.57 -22.16 -4.13
C VAL A 174 11.43 -22.70 -4.98
N TYR A 175 10.21 -22.31 -4.64
CA TYR A 175 8.98 -22.68 -5.33
C TYR A 175 8.50 -21.50 -6.16
N GLY A 176 8.33 -21.72 -7.47
CA GLY A 176 7.92 -20.68 -8.41
C GLY A 176 8.99 -19.60 -8.59
N GLU A 177 8.61 -18.53 -9.30
CA GLU A 177 9.49 -17.39 -9.55
C GLU A 177 8.98 -16.17 -8.79
N HIS A 178 9.88 -15.46 -8.12
CA HIS A 178 9.58 -14.18 -7.51
C HIS A 178 10.87 -13.35 -7.36
N PRO A 179 10.89 -12.05 -7.73
CA PRO A 179 12.10 -11.23 -7.71
C PRO A 179 12.84 -11.24 -6.36
N PHE A 180 12.08 -11.25 -5.26
CA PHE A 180 12.67 -11.32 -3.92
C PHE A 180 13.41 -12.63 -3.64
N PHE A 181 12.86 -13.77 -4.05
CA PHE A 181 13.51 -15.06 -3.79
C PHE A 181 14.73 -15.26 -4.68
N THR A 182 14.71 -14.71 -5.90
CA THR A 182 15.89 -14.62 -6.77
C THR A 182 17.00 -13.81 -6.10
N LEU A 183 16.68 -12.62 -5.56
CA LEU A 183 17.64 -11.81 -4.82
C LEU A 183 18.16 -12.52 -3.57
N LEU A 184 17.27 -13.13 -2.78
CA LEU A 184 17.62 -13.85 -1.57
C LEU A 184 18.55 -15.03 -1.85
N GLN A 185 18.28 -15.80 -2.90
CA GLN A 185 19.13 -16.89 -3.35
C GLN A 185 20.54 -16.39 -3.70
N GLN A 186 20.64 -15.32 -4.50
CA GLN A 186 21.92 -14.76 -4.93
C GLN A 186 22.75 -14.29 -3.72
N ARG A 187 22.10 -13.62 -2.77
CA ARG A 187 22.76 -13.10 -1.56
C ARG A 187 23.14 -14.20 -0.58
N ALA A 188 22.27 -15.20 -0.39
CA ALA A 188 22.54 -16.35 0.45
C ALA A 188 23.74 -17.17 -0.07
N ALA A 189 23.87 -17.35 -1.39
CA ALA A 189 24.98 -18.08 -1.98
C ALA A 189 26.36 -17.43 -1.72
N LEU A 190 26.41 -16.10 -1.54
CA LEU A 190 27.64 -15.40 -1.15
C LEU A 190 28.00 -15.65 0.32
N GLN A 191 26.99 -15.80 1.19
CA GLN A 191 27.16 -16.01 2.62
C GLN A 191 27.42 -17.48 2.98
N TRP A 192 26.83 -18.41 2.23
CA TRP A 192 26.92 -19.86 2.44
C TRP A 192 27.41 -20.57 1.17
N PRO A 193 28.73 -20.75 0.98
CA PRO A 193 29.28 -21.34 -0.24
C PRO A 193 28.88 -22.80 -0.51
N GLN A 194 28.45 -23.52 0.53
CA GLN A 194 27.98 -24.92 0.43
C GLN A 194 26.46 -25.03 0.29
N LEU A 195 25.76 -23.89 0.16
CA LEU A 195 24.31 -23.86 0.03
C LEU A 195 23.83 -24.64 -1.20
N ARG A 196 22.93 -25.59 -0.97
CA ARG A 196 22.21 -26.29 -2.05
C ARG A 196 20.91 -25.57 -2.35
N VAL A 197 20.73 -25.15 -3.61
CA VAL A 197 19.49 -24.53 -4.07
C VAL A 197 18.75 -25.49 -4.99
N GLU A 198 17.48 -25.76 -4.69
CA GLU A 198 16.59 -26.54 -5.53
C GLU A 198 15.45 -25.68 -6.06
N GLN A 199 15.24 -25.70 -7.38
CA GLN A 199 14.08 -25.05 -8.00
C GLN A 199 12.92 -26.03 -8.12
N ARG A 200 11.72 -25.58 -7.75
CA ARG A 200 10.47 -26.36 -7.78
C ARG A 200 9.36 -25.53 -8.42
N PRO A 201 8.35 -26.16 -9.05
CA PRO A 201 7.12 -25.47 -9.43
C PRO A 201 6.46 -24.77 -8.23
N ALA A 202 5.68 -23.72 -8.47
CA ALA A 202 4.96 -23.01 -7.42
C ALA A 202 4.08 -23.97 -6.60
N LEU A 203 3.97 -23.72 -5.29
CA LEU A 203 3.17 -24.55 -4.40
C LEU A 203 1.68 -24.38 -4.72
N PRO A 204 0.93 -25.48 -4.93
CA PRO A 204 -0.51 -25.39 -5.17
C PRO A 204 -1.23 -24.62 -4.05
N GLY A 205 -1.97 -23.57 -4.43
CA GLY A 205 -2.71 -22.72 -3.48
C GLY A 205 -1.86 -21.74 -2.66
N LEU A 206 -0.52 -21.79 -2.75
CA LEU A 206 0.37 -20.84 -2.07
C LEU A 206 1.10 -19.90 -3.04
N GLY A 207 1.41 -20.37 -4.24
CA GLY A 207 2.21 -19.60 -5.19
C GLY A 207 3.70 -19.69 -4.86
N SER A 208 4.41 -18.57 -5.00
CA SER A 208 5.85 -18.54 -4.80
C SER A 208 6.22 -18.54 -3.32
N ALA A 209 7.21 -19.36 -2.95
CA ALA A 209 7.69 -19.49 -1.57
C ALA A 209 9.13 -20.02 -1.55
N VAL A 210 9.80 -19.97 -0.40
CA VAL A 210 11.07 -20.66 -0.19
C VAL A 210 11.03 -21.46 1.10
N GLN A 211 11.51 -22.70 1.06
CA GLN A 211 11.69 -23.55 2.24
C GLN A 211 13.18 -23.60 2.61
N ILE A 212 13.47 -23.42 3.90
CA ILE A 212 14.83 -23.33 4.43
C ILE A 212 15.08 -24.57 5.29
N ASN A 213 16.14 -25.34 4.99
CA ASN A 213 16.59 -26.50 5.78
C ASN A 213 15.50 -27.54 6.09
N ASP A 214 14.45 -27.64 5.28
CA ASP A 214 13.22 -28.41 5.60
C ASP A 214 12.50 -27.95 6.89
N ALA A 215 12.96 -26.88 7.54
CA ALA A 215 12.56 -26.47 8.87
C ALA A 215 11.41 -25.45 8.87
N PHE A 216 11.41 -24.52 7.91
CA PHE A 216 10.37 -23.49 7.81
C PHE A 216 10.16 -22.99 6.38
N THR A 217 9.01 -22.36 6.16
CA THR A 217 8.62 -21.75 4.88
C THR A 217 8.58 -20.23 5.00
N VAL A 218 9.07 -19.54 3.98
CA VAL A 218 8.93 -18.09 3.81
C VAL A 218 8.09 -17.81 2.56
N SER A 219 7.08 -16.97 2.69
CA SER A 219 6.28 -16.49 1.56
C SER A 219 6.21 -14.97 1.55
N ILE A 220 5.93 -14.39 0.38
CA ILE A 220 5.50 -12.99 0.29
C ILE A 220 4.02 -12.95 0.62
N THR A 221 3.59 -11.96 1.39
CA THR A 221 2.19 -11.83 1.76
C THR A 221 1.28 -11.79 0.54
N ASP A 222 0.27 -12.65 0.56
CA ASP A 222 -0.86 -12.62 -0.38
C ASP A 222 -2.17 -12.28 0.34
N GLY A 223 -2.07 -11.77 1.57
CA GLY A 223 -3.20 -11.46 2.45
C GLY A 223 -3.45 -12.48 3.56
N ARG A 224 -2.92 -13.70 3.45
CA ARG A 224 -2.98 -14.68 4.56
C ARG A 224 -1.99 -14.34 5.67
N THR A 225 -2.27 -14.87 6.85
CA THR A 225 -1.37 -14.82 8.02
C THR A 225 -0.27 -15.89 7.93
N ALA A 226 0.85 -15.67 8.62
CA ALA A 226 1.90 -16.66 8.76
C ALA A 226 1.40 -17.91 9.50
N SER A 227 0.46 -17.77 10.42
CA SER A 227 -0.14 -18.91 11.12
C SER A 227 -0.98 -19.80 10.17
N GLN A 228 -1.75 -19.22 9.25
CA GLN A 228 -2.45 -20.01 8.21
C GLN A 228 -1.47 -20.71 7.26
N LEU A 229 -0.35 -20.05 6.95
CA LEU A 229 0.70 -20.66 6.14
C LEU A 229 1.31 -21.87 6.86
N ALA A 230 1.60 -21.76 8.15
CA ALA A 230 2.13 -22.87 8.94
C ALA A 230 1.17 -24.06 9.01
N GLU A 231 -0.13 -23.81 9.12
CA GLU A 231 -1.16 -24.87 9.07
C GLU A 231 -1.16 -25.59 7.71
N GLN A 232 -1.01 -24.84 6.62
CA GLN A 232 -0.99 -25.40 5.27
C GLN A 232 0.29 -26.20 4.96
N THR A 233 1.44 -25.78 5.48
CA THR A 233 2.73 -26.45 5.22
C THR A 233 3.16 -27.43 6.30
N ALA A 234 2.45 -27.49 7.43
CA ALA A 234 2.80 -28.27 8.61
C ALA A 234 4.22 -27.97 9.15
N ALA A 235 4.68 -26.72 9.00
CA ALA A 235 6.00 -26.25 9.43
C ALA A 235 5.93 -24.83 9.97
N ASP A 236 7.00 -24.37 10.62
CA ASP A 236 7.13 -22.95 10.95
C ASP A 236 7.01 -22.11 9.67
N ALA A 237 6.34 -20.96 9.77
CA ALA A 237 6.11 -20.13 8.61
C ALA A 237 6.39 -18.68 8.92
N PHE A 238 6.91 -17.99 7.91
CA PHE A 238 7.19 -16.57 7.93
C PHE A 238 6.59 -15.93 6.69
N VAL A 239 5.98 -14.77 6.88
CA VAL A 239 5.40 -13.99 5.80
C VAL A 239 6.13 -12.66 5.76
N VAL A 240 6.64 -12.29 4.58
CA VAL A 240 7.34 -11.03 4.35
C VAL A 240 6.42 -10.09 3.58
N ASP A 241 6.43 -8.81 3.94
CA ASP A 241 5.63 -7.80 3.27
C ASP A 241 6.13 -7.52 1.85
N VAL A 242 5.28 -6.89 1.03
CA VAL A 242 5.65 -6.54 -0.35
C VAL A 242 6.53 -5.28 -0.37
N ALA A 243 7.40 -5.20 -1.38
CA ALA A 243 8.06 -3.96 -1.77
C ALA A 243 7.91 -3.75 -3.28
N LEU A 244 7.74 -2.50 -3.70
CA LEU A 244 7.68 -2.13 -5.12
C LEU A 244 9.01 -2.36 -5.85
N ASN A 245 10.11 -2.41 -5.11
CA ASN A 245 11.42 -2.80 -5.60
C ASN A 245 12.27 -3.32 -4.44
N TYR A 246 12.47 -4.63 -4.39
CA TYR A 246 13.25 -5.32 -3.36
C TYR A 246 14.75 -5.07 -3.44
N ALA A 247 15.29 -4.77 -4.63
CA ALA A 247 16.73 -4.61 -4.81
C ALA A 247 17.28 -3.39 -4.05
N ASP A 248 16.49 -2.31 -3.97
CA ASP A 248 16.89 -1.08 -3.29
C ASP A 248 16.03 -0.77 -2.05
N THR A 249 15.32 -1.77 -1.49
CA THR A 249 14.54 -1.53 -0.26
C THR A 249 15.43 -1.71 0.97
N THR A 250 15.39 -0.73 1.88
CA THR A 250 16.23 -0.74 3.08
C THR A 250 15.56 -1.41 4.27
N TYR A 251 14.25 -1.63 4.20
CA TYR A 251 13.45 -2.16 5.29
C TYR A 251 12.31 -3.05 4.77
N LEU A 252 12.10 -4.21 5.40
CA LEU A 252 10.90 -5.03 5.23
C LEU A 252 10.29 -5.39 6.59
N ALA A 253 8.96 -5.36 6.64
CA ALA A 253 8.21 -5.96 7.73
C ALA A 253 8.03 -7.46 7.46
N ALA A 254 8.04 -8.26 8.52
CA ALA A 254 7.74 -9.68 8.46
C ALA A 254 6.85 -10.10 9.63
N ALA A 255 6.14 -11.21 9.48
CA ALA A 255 5.43 -11.89 10.54
C ALA A 255 5.90 -13.35 10.60
N HIS A 256 5.63 -14.00 11.73
CA HIS A 256 5.92 -15.42 11.95
C HIS A 256 4.68 -16.13 12.47
N SER A 257 4.57 -17.43 12.22
CA SER A 257 3.51 -18.26 12.78
C SER A 257 3.54 -18.24 14.31
N ARG A 258 2.38 -18.43 14.94
CA ARG A 258 2.20 -18.34 16.39
C ARG A 258 3.23 -19.14 17.20
N HIS A 259 3.61 -20.31 16.70
CA HIS A 259 4.48 -21.26 17.41
C HIS A 259 5.91 -21.33 16.84
N ALA A 260 6.29 -20.36 15.99
CA ALA A 260 7.62 -20.33 15.39
C ALA A 260 8.73 -20.39 16.45
N SER A 261 9.65 -21.33 16.29
CA SER A 261 10.75 -21.54 17.24
C SER A 261 11.73 -20.37 17.25
N ALA A 262 12.39 -20.13 18.39
CA ALA A 262 13.41 -19.09 18.50
C ALA A 262 14.58 -19.30 17.52
N ALA A 263 14.97 -20.57 17.32
CA ALA A 263 15.99 -20.96 16.34
C ALA A 263 15.58 -20.59 14.90
N ASN A 264 14.35 -20.91 14.48
CA ASN A 264 13.88 -20.58 13.14
C ASN A 264 13.73 -19.07 12.94
N LYS A 265 13.24 -18.33 13.95
CA LYS A 265 13.20 -16.86 13.90
C LYS A 265 14.59 -16.27 13.70
N ALA A 266 15.59 -16.79 14.41
CA ALA A 266 16.95 -16.31 14.32
C ALA A 266 17.60 -16.63 12.96
N LEU A 267 17.40 -17.85 12.45
CA LEU A 267 17.87 -18.26 11.12
C LEU A 267 17.17 -17.48 10.00
N PHE A 268 15.86 -17.24 10.12
CA PHE A 268 15.10 -16.37 9.22
C PHE A 268 15.72 -14.98 9.14
N LEU A 269 15.91 -14.30 10.27
CA LEU A 269 16.48 -12.95 10.28
C LEU A 269 17.90 -12.93 9.67
N ARG A 270 18.75 -13.91 10.02
CA ARG A 270 20.10 -14.05 9.47
C ARG A 270 20.08 -14.19 7.94
N LEU A 271 19.20 -15.03 7.39
CA LEU A 271 19.03 -15.20 5.95
C LEU A 271 18.53 -13.91 5.29
N LEU A 272 17.47 -13.31 5.83
CA LEU A 272 16.84 -12.13 5.26
C LEU A 272 17.77 -10.90 5.26
N HIS A 273 18.61 -10.75 6.29
CA HIS A 273 19.63 -9.69 6.36
C HIS A 273 20.73 -9.81 5.31
N THR A 274 20.87 -10.94 4.61
CA THR A 274 21.78 -11.02 3.45
C THR A 274 21.28 -10.18 2.27
N ALA A 275 19.97 -9.97 2.17
CA ALA A 275 19.33 -9.25 1.08
C ALA A 275 18.83 -7.87 1.49
N ILE A 276 18.26 -7.75 2.69
CA ILE A 276 17.61 -6.52 3.16
C ILE A 276 18.30 -6.00 4.41
N PRO A 277 18.78 -4.74 4.43
CA PRO A 277 19.52 -4.19 5.56
C PRO A 277 18.79 -4.28 6.91
N GLN A 278 17.47 -4.08 6.91
CA GLN A 278 16.66 -4.15 8.11
C GLN A 278 15.38 -4.97 7.88
N VAL A 279 15.18 -5.98 8.72
CA VAL A 279 13.94 -6.75 8.76
C VAL A 279 13.46 -6.82 10.20
N GLU A 280 12.20 -6.48 10.43
CA GLU A 280 11.59 -6.48 11.75
C GLU A 280 10.31 -7.29 11.77
N PHE A 281 10.11 -8.01 12.87
CA PHE A 281 8.85 -8.68 13.12
C PHE A 281 7.78 -7.70 13.59
N ILE A 282 6.59 -7.84 13.01
CA ILE A 282 5.35 -7.20 13.42
C ILE A 282 4.34 -8.28 13.84
N LYS A 283 3.17 -7.88 14.34
CA LYS A 283 2.08 -8.82 14.65
C LYS A 283 1.67 -9.57 13.38
N ASP A 284 1.45 -10.87 13.51
CA ASP A 284 0.88 -11.70 12.45
C ASP A 284 -0.54 -11.20 12.12
N SER A 285 -0.68 -10.57 10.95
CA SER A 285 -1.87 -9.84 10.53
C SER A 285 -2.10 -9.99 9.02
N PRO A 286 -3.37 -10.11 8.56
CA PRO A 286 -3.68 -10.22 7.14
C PRO A 286 -3.05 -9.08 6.31
N ALA A 287 -2.31 -9.44 5.25
CA ALA A 287 -1.65 -8.51 4.32
C ALA A 287 -0.57 -7.58 4.90
N LEU A 288 -0.15 -7.77 6.16
CA LEU A 288 0.86 -6.94 6.82
C LEU A 288 0.58 -5.43 6.64
N ILE A 289 1.56 -4.62 6.20
CA ILE A 289 1.44 -3.16 6.12
C ILE A 289 1.35 -2.70 4.66
N VAL A 290 2.39 -2.92 3.87
CA VAL A 290 2.55 -2.35 2.54
C VAL A 290 1.55 -2.97 1.57
N ALA A 291 1.39 -4.30 1.60
CA ALA A 291 0.44 -4.97 0.70
C ALA A 291 -1.00 -4.53 0.99
N ARG A 292 -1.36 -4.40 2.27
CA ARG A 292 -2.68 -3.91 2.70
C ARG A 292 -2.97 -2.50 2.16
N VAL A 293 -2.02 -1.57 2.34
CA VAL A 293 -2.17 -0.17 1.93
C VAL A 293 -2.18 -0.02 0.41
N LEU A 294 -1.21 -0.60 -0.29
CA LEU A 294 -1.12 -0.50 -1.74
C LEU A 294 -2.32 -1.15 -2.43
N SER A 295 -2.75 -2.33 -1.97
CA SER A 295 -3.92 -2.99 -2.56
C SER A 295 -5.20 -2.19 -2.34
N SER A 296 -5.35 -1.54 -1.18
CA SER A 296 -6.51 -0.69 -0.89
C SER A 296 -6.52 0.60 -1.73
N LEU A 297 -5.34 1.21 -1.92
CA LEU A 297 -5.17 2.36 -2.82
C LEU A 297 -5.51 1.99 -4.27
N ILE A 298 -4.97 0.88 -4.76
CA ILE A 298 -5.23 0.39 -6.11
C ILE A 298 -6.72 0.08 -6.30
N ASN A 299 -7.35 -0.59 -5.34
CA ASN A 299 -8.77 -0.91 -5.43
C ASN A 299 -9.62 0.36 -5.54
N GLU A 300 -9.32 1.38 -4.74
CA GLU A 300 -10.02 2.67 -4.81
C GLU A 300 -9.83 3.35 -6.16
N SER A 301 -8.62 3.36 -6.70
CA SER A 301 -8.34 3.90 -8.03
C SER A 301 -9.07 3.14 -9.14
N VAL A 302 -9.16 1.81 -9.05
CA VAL A 302 -9.96 0.99 -9.98
C VAL A 302 -11.43 1.39 -9.89
N ILE A 303 -11.98 1.48 -8.68
CA ILE A 303 -13.38 1.90 -8.48
C ILE A 303 -13.64 3.27 -9.12
N MET A 304 -12.73 4.23 -8.96
CA MET A 304 -12.86 5.57 -9.54
C MET A 304 -12.90 5.53 -11.07
N VAL A 305 -12.00 4.78 -11.69
CA VAL A 305 -11.97 4.62 -13.16
C VAL A 305 -13.24 3.95 -13.67
N GLU A 306 -13.62 2.83 -13.06
CA GLU A 306 -14.77 2.02 -13.51
C GLU A 306 -16.11 2.73 -13.25
N SER A 307 -16.17 3.63 -12.27
CA SER A 307 -17.33 4.49 -12.01
C SER A 307 -17.35 5.75 -12.89
N GLY A 308 -16.38 5.91 -13.81
CA GLY A 308 -16.29 7.05 -14.72
C GLY A 308 -15.88 8.37 -14.07
N VAL A 309 -15.21 8.34 -12.90
CA VAL A 309 -14.76 9.56 -12.20
C VAL A 309 -13.66 10.25 -13.00
N CYS A 310 -12.69 9.50 -13.51
CA CYS A 310 -11.52 9.98 -14.26
C CYS A 310 -10.87 8.82 -15.04
N SER A 311 -9.89 9.11 -15.88
CA SER A 311 -9.11 8.07 -16.60
C SER A 311 -8.03 7.42 -15.71
N ARG A 312 -7.42 6.32 -16.19
CA ARG A 312 -6.27 5.69 -15.51
C ARG A 312 -5.06 6.62 -15.51
N GLU A 313 -4.84 7.31 -16.63
CA GLU A 313 -3.75 8.26 -16.82
C GLU A 313 -3.88 9.44 -15.85
N ASP A 314 -5.10 9.95 -15.64
CA ASP A 314 -5.37 11.05 -14.72
C ASP A 314 -5.12 10.64 -13.26
N ILE A 315 -5.44 9.39 -12.87
CA ILE A 315 -5.08 8.86 -11.55
C ILE A 315 -3.56 8.89 -11.34
N ASP A 316 -2.79 8.43 -12.33
CA ASP A 316 -1.34 8.32 -12.21
C ASP A 316 -0.68 9.70 -12.19
N VAL A 317 -1.14 10.63 -13.03
CA VAL A 317 -0.72 12.04 -12.98
C VAL A 317 -1.06 12.65 -11.63
N ALA A 318 -2.27 12.41 -11.10
CA ALA A 318 -2.69 12.95 -9.81
C ALA A 318 -1.88 12.39 -8.63
N ALA A 319 -1.54 11.10 -8.65
CA ALA A 319 -0.68 10.47 -7.66
C ALA A 319 0.73 11.11 -7.62
N VAL A 320 1.35 11.27 -8.79
CA VAL A 320 2.71 11.81 -8.87
C VAL A 320 2.74 13.32 -8.61
N ALA A 321 1.90 14.10 -9.29
CA ALA A 321 1.93 15.56 -9.25
C ALA A 321 1.16 16.18 -8.07
N GLY A 322 0.13 15.48 -7.55
CA GLY A 322 -0.73 15.97 -6.47
C GLY A 322 -0.26 15.59 -5.07
N VAL A 323 0.25 14.36 -4.88
CA VAL A 323 0.67 13.85 -3.57
C VAL A 323 2.12 13.36 -3.52
N ASN A 324 2.90 13.60 -4.58
CA ASN A 324 4.32 13.26 -4.67
C ASN A 324 4.60 11.76 -4.47
N TYR A 325 3.72 10.89 -4.97
CA TYR A 325 4.02 9.46 -5.02
C TYR A 325 5.17 9.20 -6.01
N ALA A 326 5.97 8.16 -5.73
CA ALA A 326 7.14 7.82 -6.55
C ALA A 326 6.78 7.23 -7.93
N GLY A 327 5.49 6.96 -8.20
CA GLY A 327 4.96 6.50 -9.47
C GLY A 327 3.44 6.51 -9.48
N GLY A 328 2.85 6.15 -10.62
CA GLY A 328 1.42 5.99 -10.78
C GLY A 328 0.86 4.81 -9.97
N ILE A 329 -0.44 4.86 -9.65
CA ILE A 329 -1.13 3.76 -8.99
C ILE A 329 -1.28 2.56 -9.94
N PHE A 330 -1.55 2.80 -11.23
CA PHE A 330 -1.66 1.73 -12.22
C PHE A 330 -0.29 1.16 -12.61
N ASP A 331 0.78 1.98 -12.57
CA ASP A 331 2.16 1.47 -12.62
C ASP A 331 2.45 0.49 -11.46
N TRP A 332 2.01 0.83 -10.25
CA TRP A 332 2.17 -0.04 -9.08
C TRP A 332 1.34 -1.31 -9.20
N LEU A 333 0.13 -1.24 -9.76
CA LEU A 333 -0.67 -2.43 -10.09
C LEU A 333 0.08 -3.34 -11.07
N GLY A 334 0.71 -2.79 -12.11
CA GLY A 334 1.55 -3.57 -13.03
C GLY A 334 2.72 -4.27 -12.34
N LYS A 335 3.39 -3.58 -11.40
CA LYS A 335 4.52 -4.14 -10.63
C LYS A 335 4.11 -5.23 -9.63
N LEU A 336 3.01 -5.02 -8.92
CA LEU A 336 2.50 -5.98 -7.95
C LEU A 336 1.80 -7.18 -8.61
N GLY A 337 1.21 -6.95 -9.78
CA GLY A 337 0.40 -7.90 -10.52
C GLY A 337 -1.05 -7.93 -10.05
N GLU A 338 -1.99 -7.80 -10.99
CA GLU A 338 -3.43 -7.76 -10.70
C GLU A 338 -3.92 -8.98 -9.90
N LYS A 339 -3.43 -10.17 -10.24
CA LYS A 339 -3.75 -11.41 -9.52
C LYS A 339 -3.38 -11.33 -8.03
N ASN A 340 -2.22 -10.75 -7.71
CA ASN A 340 -1.73 -10.66 -6.34
C ASN A 340 -2.53 -9.62 -5.54
N VAL A 341 -2.83 -8.47 -6.15
CA VAL A 341 -3.68 -7.44 -5.55
C VAL A 341 -5.08 -7.99 -5.28
N ARG A 342 -5.70 -8.67 -6.25
CA ARG A 342 -7.00 -9.33 -6.06
C ARG A 342 -6.95 -10.36 -4.93
N THR A 343 -5.94 -11.22 -4.91
CA THR A 343 -5.80 -12.27 -3.88
C THR A 343 -5.66 -11.65 -2.49
N THR A 344 -4.86 -10.59 -2.38
CA THR A 344 -4.67 -9.82 -1.14
C THR A 344 -5.97 -9.22 -0.64
N LEU A 345 -6.73 -8.56 -1.52
CA LEU A 345 -8.03 -7.98 -1.20
C LEU A 345 -9.06 -9.03 -0.78
N SER A 346 -9.16 -10.14 -1.52
CA SER A 346 -10.05 -11.25 -1.17
C SER A 346 -9.73 -11.84 0.20
N ASN A 347 -8.45 -12.10 0.47
CA ASN A 347 -8.00 -12.64 1.76
C ASN A 347 -8.25 -11.65 2.90
N LEU A 348 -8.00 -10.34 2.69
CA LEU A 348 -8.34 -9.30 3.65
C LEU A 348 -9.85 -9.26 3.96
N ALA A 349 -10.68 -9.24 2.92
CA ALA A 349 -12.13 -9.20 3.07
C ALA A 349 -12.65 -10.41 3.84
N GLN A 350 -12.11 -11.60 3.54
CA GLN A 350 -12.48 -12.85 4.20
C GLN A 350 -12.03 -12.88 5.66
N LEU A 351 -10.76 -12.57 5.94
CA LEU A 351 -10.16 -12.74 7.27
C LEU A 351 -10.59 -11.66 8.27
N LEU A 352 -10.83 -10.45 7.78
CA LEU A 352 -11.29 -9.34 8.62
C LEU A 352 -12.82 -9.22 8.62
N HIS A 353 -13.53 -10.08 7.88
CA HIS A 353 -14.98 -10.00 7.66
C HIS A 353 -15.45 -8.58 7.26
N ALA A 354 -14.66 -7.93 6.41
CA ALA A 354 -14.80 -6.50 6.14
C ALA A 354 -14.94 -6.26 4.63
N ALA A 355 -16.18 -6.00 4.20
CA ALA A 355 -16.54 -5.76 2.80
C ALA A 355 -15.78 -4.58 2.17
N ARG A 356 -15.21 -3.68 2.99
CA ARG A 356 -14.35 -2.58 2.51
C ARG A 356 -13.13 -3.04 1.71
N TYR A 357 -12.66 -4.27 1.94
CA TYR A 357 -11.54 -4.85 1.22
C TYR A 357 -11.98 -5.70 0.02
N ALA A 358 -13.29 -5.79 -0.27
CA ALA A 358 -13.75 -6.55 -1.42
C ALA A 358 -13.13 -5.98 -2.70
N PRO A 359 -12.47 -6.82 -3.54
CA PRO A 359 -11.93 -6.36 -4.79
C PRO A 359 -13.05 -5.90 -5.72
N HIS A 360 -12.83 -4.81 -6.45
CA HIS A 360 -13.75 -4.41 -7.51
C HIS A 360 -13.90 -5.54 -8.55
N TYR A 361 -15.09 -5.71 -9.12
CA TYR A 361 -15.38 -6.86 -9.99
C TYR A 361 -14.49 -6.91 -11.24
N THR A 362 -14.02 -5.77 -11.76
CA THR A 362 -13.10 -5.77 -12.91
C THR A 362 -11.74 -6.37 -12.58
N LEU A 363 -11.28 -6.30 -11.32
CA LEU A 363 -10.12 -7.07 -10.86
C LEU A 363 -10.40 -8.58 -10.84
N LEU A 364 -11.67 -9.00 -10.71
CA LEU A 364 -12.07 -10.42 -10.78
C LEU A 364 -12.02 -10.95 -12.23
N HIS A 365 -12.37 -10.13 -13.21
CA HIS A 365 -12.57 -10.53 -14.62
C HIS A 365 -11.38 -10.33 -15.56
N ALA A 366 -10.32 -9.62 -15.16
CA ALA A 366 -9.16 -9.34 -16.01
C ALA A 366 -8.33 -10.58 -16.48
N ALA A 367 -8.82 -11.79 -16.21
CA ALA A 367 -8.33 -13.04 -16.79
C ALA A 367 -9.07 -13.48 -18.08
N GLN A 368 -10.05 -12.71 -18.58
CA GLN A 368 -10.65 -13.00 -19.89
C GLN A 368 -9.94 -12.17 -20.97
N PRO A 369 -9.32 -12.82 -21.99
CA PRO A 369 -8.86 -12.10 -23.16
C PRO A 369 -10.03 -11.33 -23.76
N ALA A 370 -9.77 -10.10 -24.22
CA ALA A 370 -10.76 -9.25 -24.86
C ALA A 370 -11.60 -10.07 -25.83
N LEU A 371 -12.92 -10.06 -25.65
CA LEU A 371 -13.82 -10.57 -26.66
C LEU A 371 -13.50 -9.80 -27.94
N THR A 372 -12.82 -10.46 -28.87
CA THR A 372 -12.60 -9.96 -30.22
C THR A 372 -13.97 -9.81 -30.85
N THR A 373 -14.54 -8.62 -30.77
CA THR A 373 -15.65 -8.23 -31.62
C THR A 373 -15.06 -7.98 -33.00
N THR A 374 -15.02 -9.04 -33.82
CA THR A 374 -14.84 -8.90 -35.26
C THR A 374 -16.15 -8.30 -35.82
N PRO A 375 -16.08 -7.26 -36.68
CA PRO A 375 -17.25 -6.56 -37.21
C PRO A 375 -18.16 -7.43 -38.09
#